data_AF-A0A848Z5C9-F1
#
_entry.id   AF-A0A848Z5C9-F1
#
_cell.length_a   1.000
_cell.length_b   1.000
_cell.length_c   1.000
_cell.angle_alpha   90.00
_cell.angle_beta   90.00
_cell.angle_gamma   90.00
#
_symmetry.space_group_name_H-M   'P 1'
#
loop_
_entity.id
_entity.type
_entity.pdbx_description
1 polymer ?
#
loop_
_entity_poly.entity_id
_entity_poly.type
_entity_poly.pdbx_seq_one_letter_code
_entity_poly.pdbx_strand_id
1 'polypeptide(L)'
;MLAQSAATLDTVRSAFPSQYFERGLRYQRQGRATITSQPDGGDRLEGVVRGSRRAPYRVDVTLIASRNGHDVIGHCSCPIGFNCKHVAALMIESLVARQRRREVPAKIDPLTPVLRSWLDALDWAAATGTDEYPAGIRQRLLYVLSIKTDAQGARQLRVGPRSLRLLNDGTFSNRVSNYQVGNIFSPNPAKYLRPMDHVILRELALSGPYSGADDHPIDGEAGSASLERMIGTGRCHWLA
;
A
#
# COMPACT_ATOMS: atom_id res chain seq x y z
N MET A 1 38.93 -33.79 11.43
CA MET A 1 37.82 -33.11 10.76
C MET A 1 38.07 -31.62 10.87
N LEU A 2 38.71 -31.00 9.88
CA LEU A 2 39.07 -29.57 9.93
C LEU A 2 37.79 -28.75 9.73
N ALA A 3 37.43 -27.94 10.73
CA ALA A 3 36.28 -27.06 10.67
C ALA A 3 36.48 -26.05 9.52
N GLN A 4 35.53 -26.02 8.58
CA GLN A 4 35.49 -25.06 7.48
C GLN A 4 35.15 -23.66 8.03
N SER A 5 36.16 -22.92 8.49
CA SER A 5 35.99 -21.54 8.94
C SER A 5 36.04 -20.59 7.74
N ALA A 6 34.89 -20.09 7.30
CA ALA A 6 34.80 -19.13 6.18
C ALA A 6 35.83 -17.99 6.28
N ALA A 7 36.46 -17.61 5.17
CA ALA A 7 37.45 -16.53 5.12
C ALA A 7 36.98 -15.27 5.85
N THR A 8 37.88 -14.66 6.64
CA THR A 8 37.61 -13.45 7.43
C THR A 8 38.44 -12.28 6.91
N LEU A 9 38.18 -11.07 7.44
CA LEU A 9 38.98 -9.90 7.09
C LEU A 9 40.45 -10.08 7.50
N ASP A 10 40.71 -10.81 8.58
CA ASP A 10 42.08 -11.12 9.03
C ASP A 10 42.78 -12.09 8.07
N THR A 11 42.05 -13.05 7.47
CA THR A 11 42.56 -13.88 6.37
C THR A 11 43.02 -13.02 5.19
N VAL A 12 42.23 -12.00 4.83
CA VAL A 12 42.62 -11.07 3.75
C VAL A 12 43.78 -10.18 4.16
N ARG A 13 43.89 -9.84 5.44
CA ARG A 13 45.00 -9.00 5.93
C ARG A 13 46.32 -9.76 5.96
N SER A 14 46.31 -11.03 6.36
CA SER A 14 47.52 -11.85 6.46
C SER A 14 48.02 -12.34 5.09
N ALA A 15 47.12 -12.54 4.13
CA ALA A 15 47.47 -13.06 2.81
C ALA A 15 48.10 -12.03 1.84
N PHE A 16 48.11 -10.74 2.20
CA PHE A 16 48.55 -9.67 1.30
C PHE A 16 49.55 -8.74 1.99
N PRO A 17 50.57 -8.23 1.27
CA PRO A 17 51.38 -7.11 1.77
C PRO A 17 50.48 -5.93 2.16
N SER A 18 50.81 -5.26 3.26
CA SER A 18 50.01 -4.17 3.85
C SER A 18 49.55 -3.13 2.82
N GLN A 19 50.45 -2.70 1.93
CA GLN A 19 50.16 -1.73 0.88
C GLN A 19 49.12 -2.22 -0.14
N TYR A 20 49.08 -3.53 -0.43
CA TYR A 20 48.11 -4.12 -1.36
C TYR A 20 46.76 -4.30 -0.69
N PHE A 21 46.75 -4.71 0.57
CA PHE A 21 45.54 -4.76 1.39
C PHE A 21 44.87 -3.38 1.51
N GLU A 22 45.61 -2.35 1.90
CA GLU A 22 45.09 -0.99 2.07
C GLU A 22 44.53 -0.41 0.77
N ARG A 23 45.26 -0.60 -0.34
CA ARG A 23 44.77 -0.19 -1.66
C ARG A 23 43.54 -1.00 -2.09
N GLY A 24 43.49 -2.29 -1.76
CA GLY A 24 42.34 -3.15 -2.02
C GLY A 24 41.09 -2.68 -1.28
N LEU A 25 41.24 -2.37 0.02
CA LEU A 25 40.18 -1.78 0.84
C LEU A 25 39.67 -0.46 0.25
N ARG A 26 40.57 0.41 -0.21
CA ARG A 26 40.18 1.66 -0.88
C ARG A 26 39.39 1.41 -2.17
N TYR A 27 39.79 0.43 -2.97
CA TYR A 27 39.10 0.09 -4.21
C TYR A 27 37.71 -0.47 -3.94
N GLN A 28 37.58 -1.33 -2.94
CA GLN A 28 36.30 -1.86 -2.49
C GLN A 28 35.37 -0.74 -2.02
N ARG A 29 35.85 0.16 -1.14
CA ARG A 29 35.08 1.32 -0.66
C ARG A 29 34.61 2.26 -1.77
N GLN A 30 35.37 2.34 -2.87
CA GLN A 30 35.02 3.13 -4.06
C GLN A 30 34.02 2.40 -5.00
N GLY A 31 33.48 1.24 -4.61
CA GLY A 31 32.55 0.46 -5.43
C GLY A 31 33.19 -0.10 -6.70
N ARG A 32 34.50 -0.32 -6.71
CA ARG A 32 35.24 -0.74 -7.93
C ARG A 32 35.27 -2.25 -8.14
N ALA A 33 34.91 -3.04 -7.14
CA ALA A 33 34.89 -4.50 -7.22
C ALA A 33 33.46 -4.99 -7.42
N THR A 34 33.28 -5.95 -8.33
CA THR A 34 32.00 -6.59 -8.60
C THR A 34 32.22 -8.09 -8.66
N ILE A 35 31.48 -8.83 -7.84
CA ILE A 35 31.51 -10.30 -7.80
C ILE A 35 30.65 -10.81 -8.96
N THR A 36 31.22 -11.66 -9.81
CA THR A 36 30.50 -12.29 -10.93
C THR A 36 30.07 -13.70 -10.61
N SER A 37 30.85 -14.42 -9.80
CA SER A 37 30.52 -15.78 -9.36
C SER A 37 31.10 -16.07 -7.98
N GLN A 38 30.32 -16.72 -7.13
CA GLN A 38 30.75 -17.22 -5.83
C GLN A 38 29.95 -18.49 -5.52
N PRO A 39 30.50 -19.69 -5.83
CA PRO A 39 29.83 -20.96 -5.58
C PRO A 39 29.55 -21.22 -4.09
N ASP A 40 28.54 -22.04 -3.83
CA ASP A 40 28.21 -22.53 -2.49
C ASP A 40 29.35 -23.41 -1.98
N GLY A 41 29.93 -23.03 -0.84
CA GLY A 41 31.22 -23.54 -0.33
C GLY A 41 32.23 -22.42 -0.12
N GLY A 42 32.14 -21.35 -0.93
CA GLY A 42 32.86 -20.10 -0.72
C GLY A 42 34.38 -20.20 -0.84
N ASP A 43 34.88 -21.29 -1.41
CA ASP A 43 36.28 -21.62 -1.70
C ASP A 43 36.78 -20.99 -3.01
N ARG A 44 35.87 -20.67 -3.93
CA ARG A 44 36.17 -19.92 -5.16
C ARG A 44 35.40 -18.61 -5.26
N LEU A 45 36.03 -17.60 -5.85
CA LEU A 45 35.47 -16.28 -6.04
C LEU A 45 35.98 -15.66 -7.35
N GLU A 46 35.05 -15.35 -8.24
CA GLU A 46 35.36 -14.69 -9.51
C GLU A 46 34.70 -13.31 -9.55
N GLY A 47 35.36 -12.37 -10.23
CA GLY A 47 34.84 -11.02 -10.36
C GLY A 47 35.66 -10.12 -11.26
N VAL A 48 35.22 -8.87 -11.29
CA VAL A 48 35.90 -7.80 -12.02
C VAL A 48 36.19 -6.63 -11.10
N VAL A 49 37.36 -6.01 -11.28
CA VAL A 49 37.77 -4.85 -10.49
C VAL A 49 38.24 -3.72 -11.42
N ARG A 50 37.59 -2.56 -11.31
CA ARG A 50 37.95 -1.36 -12.08
C ARG A 50 39.28 -0.81 -11.57
N GLY A 51 40.27 -0.80 -12.46
CA GLY A 51 41.61 -0.30 -12.20
C GLY A 51 41.88 1.04 -12.87
N SER A 52 43.14 1.26 -13.23
CA SER A 52 43.57 2.44 -14.01
C SER A 52 43.28 2.31 -15.51
N ARG A 53 43.04 1.09 -16.01
CA ARG A 53 42.67 0.85 -17.41
C ARG A 53 41.16 1.03 -17.61
N ARG A 54 40.77 1.35 -18.84
CA ARG A 54 39.35 1.51 -19.25
C ARG A 54 38.55 0.22 -19.03
N ALA A 55 39.13 -0.94 -19.39
CA ALA A 55 38.52 -2.24 -19.14
C ALA A 55 38.79 -2.71 -17.69
N PRO A 56 37.78 -3.21 -16.96
CA PRO A 56 37.98 -3.83 -15.65
C PRO A 56 38.90 -5.04 -15.71
N TYR A 57 39.68 -5.26 -14.65
CA TYR A 57 40.51 -6.46 -14.53
C TYR A 57 39.66 -7.63 -14.04
N ARG A 58 39.68 -8.75 -14.78
CA ARG A 58 39.20 -10.04 -14.30
C ARG A 58 40.07 -10.55 -13.16
N VAL A 59 39.43 -11.09 -12.14
CA VAL A 59 40.02 -11.61 -10.91
C VAL A 59 39.39 -12.97 -10.62
N ASP A 60 40.22 -13.96 -10.34
CA ASP A 60 39.84 -15.30 -9.88
C ASP A 60 40.61 -15.58 -8.58
N VAL A 61 39.91 -16.03 -7.54
CA VAL A 61 40.46 -16.35 -6.23
C VAL A 61 40.03 -17.74 -5.83
N THR A 62 41.01 -18.53 -5.39
CA THR A 62 40.81 -19.82 -4.76
C THR A 62 41.34 -19.76 -3.33
N LEU A 63 40.55 -20.25 -2.39
CA LEU A 63 40.87 -20.39 -0.98
C LEU A 63 41.14 -21.86 -0.68
N ILE A 64 42.35 -22.16 -0.20
CA ILE A 64 42.78 -23.51 0.14
C ILE A 64 42.81 -23.64 1.66
N ALA A 65 42.11 -24.63 2.21
CA ALA A 65 42.14 -24.90 3.64
C ALA A 65 43.57 -25.24 4.10
N SER A 66 44.03 -24.58 5.16
CA SER A 66 45.39 -24.68 5.70
C SER A 66 45.36 -24.75 7.23
N ARG A 67 46.49 -25.09 7.86
CA ARG A 67 46.60 -25.24 9.33
C ARG A 67 46.23 -23.96 10.09
N ASN A 68 46.41 -22.79 9.46
CA ASN A 68 46.16 -21.47 10.04
C ASN A 68 44.91 -20.77 9.45
N GLY A 69 44.01 -21.51 8.80
CA GLY A 69 42.81 -20.96 8.16
C GLY A 69 42.77 -21.24 6.67
N HIS A 70 42.86 -20.21 5.83
CA HIS A 70 42.82 -20.34 4.37
C HIS A 70 44.02 -19.66 3.72
N ASP A 71 44.72 -20.39 2.87
CA ASP A 71 45.72 -19.83 1.96
C ASP A 71 45.00 -19.25 0.73
N VAL A 72 45.42 -18.06 0.32
CA VAL A 72 44.76 -17.31 -0.76
C VAL A 72 45.61 -17.39 -2.02
N ILE A 73 45.04 -17.96 -3.08
CA ILE A 73 45.62 -17.97 -4.43
C ILE A 73 44.74 -17.10 -5.32
N GLY A 74 45.24 -15.92 -5.66
CA GLY A 74 44.51 -14.94 -6.46
C GLY A 74 45.22 -14.60 -7.75
N HIS A 75 44.55 -14.81 -8.86
CA HIS A 75 44.98 -14.38 -10.18
C HIS A 75 44.21 -13.15 -10.65
N CYS A 76 44.91 -12.20 -11.22
CA CYS A 76 44.33 -10.98 -11.76
C CYS A 76 44.96 -10.66 -13.12
N SER A 77 44.12 -10.29 -14.09
CA SER A 77 44.54 -9.82 -15.42
C SER A 77 45.30 -8.48 -15.44
N CYS A 78 45.68 -7.94 -14.27
CA CYS A 78 46.48 -6.74 -14.17
C CYS A 78 47.98 -7.04 -14.35
N PRO A 79 48.82 -6.02 -14.60
CA PRO A 79 50.27 -6.22 -14.82
C PRO A 79 51.01 -6.91 -13.66
N ILE A 80 50.47 -6.89 -12.44
CA ILE A 80 51.06 -7.57 -11.27
C ILE A 80 50.73 -9.08 -11.28
N GLY A 81 49.61 -9.48 -11.88
CA GLY A 81 49.27 -10.90 -12.08
C GLY A 81 48.74 -11.66 -10.85
N PHE A 82 49.44 -11.59 -9.71
CA PHE A 82 49.20 -12.46 -8.56
C PHE A 82 49.00 -11.68 -7.26
N ASN A 83 48.03 -12.07 -6.43
CA ASN A 83 47.70 -11.49 -5.11
C ASN A 83 47.87 -9.96 -5.01
N CYS A 84 47.40 -9.26 -6.05
CA CYS A 84 47.50 -7.81 -6.11
C CYS A 84 46.34 -7.15 -5.33
N LYS A 85 46.39 -5.82 -5.19
CA LYS A 85 45.30 -5.02 -4.60
C LYS A 85 43.89 -5.30 -5.16
N HIS A 86 43.78 -5.72 -6.42
CA HIS A 86 42.48 -6.05 -7.02
C HIS A 86 41.90 -7.36 -6.46
N VAL A 87 42.75 -8.36 -6.22
CA VAL A 87 42.36 -9.61 -5.55
C VAL A 87 41.85 -9.30 -4.14
N ALA A 88 42.61 -8.49 -3.38
CA ALA A 88 42.20 -8.04 -2.06
C ALA A 88 40.86 -7.28 -2.09
N ALA A 89 40.66 -6.39 -3.06
CA ALA A 89 39.40 -5.64 -3.20
C ALA A 89 38.19 -6.56 -3.43
N LEU A 90 38.33 -7.57 -4.30
CA LEU A 90 37.25 -8.52 -4.58
C LEU A 90 36.94 -9.40 -3.37
N MET A 91 37.96 -9.85 -2.64
CA MET A 91 37.76 -10.62 -1.41
C MET A 91 37.04 -9.81 -0.34
N ILE A 92 37.45 -8.56 -0.11
CA ILE A 92 36.78 -7.67 0.86
C ILE A 92 35.32 -7.44 0.45
N GLU A 93 35.04 -7.24 -0.84
CA GLU A 93 33.68 -7.09 -1.34
C GLU A 93 32.83 -8.33 -1.04
N SER A 94 33.41 -9.54 -1.16
CA SER A 94 32.71 -10.78 -0.83
C SER A 94 32.34 -10.88 0.66
N LEU A 95 33.18 -10.35 1.56
CA LEU A 95 32.89 -10.31 2.99
C LEU A 95 31.75 -9.32 3.29
N VAL A 96 31.80 -8.13 2.70
CA VAL A 96 30.77 -7.10 2.87
C VAL A 96 29.43 -7.57 2.29
N ALA A 97 29.43 -8.19 1.11
CA ALA A 97 28.22 -8.75 0.51
C ALA A 97 27.59 -9.86 1.36
N ARG A 98 28.42 -10.71 2.00
CA ARG A 98 27.96 -11.74 2.95
C ARG A 98 27.34 -11.12 4.21
N GLN A 99 27.93 -10.05 4.77
CA GLN A 99 27.37 -9.32 5.91
C GLN A 99 26.03 -8.68 5.55
N ARG A 100 25.96 -7.97 4.41
CA ARG A 100 24.70 -7.37 3.93
C ARG A 100 23.60 -8.40 3.78
N ARG A 101 23.87 -9.58 3.20
CA ARG A 101 22.88 -10.65 3.08
C ARG A 101 22.35 -11.17 4.41
N ARG A 102 23.17 -11.17 5.48
CA ARG A 102 22.74 -11.56 6.83
C ARG A 102 21.89 -10.49 7.52
N GLU A 103 22.07 -9.22 7.16
CA GLU A 103 21.40 -8.08 7.79
C GLU A 103 20.07 -7.67 7.13
N VAL A 104 19.72 -8.20 5.95
CA VAL A 104 18.41 -7.90 5.34
C VAL A 104 17.30 -8.58 6.15
N PRO A 105 16.38 -7.85 6.81
CA PRO A 105 15.21 -8.44 7.45
C PRO A 105 14.31 -9.07 6.39
N ALA A 106 13.64 -10.18 6.72
CA ALA A 106 12.66 -10.82 5.86
C ALA A 106 11.65 -9.79 5.29
N LYS A 107 11.31 -9.93 4.00
CA LYS A 107 10.34 -9.12 3.24
C LYS A 107 9.30 -8.44 4.14
N ILE A 108 9.39 -7.12 4.28
CA ILE A 108 8.29 -6.29 4.79
C ILE A 108 7.21 -6.31 3.69
N ASP A 109 6.00 -6.79 4.00
CA ASP A 109 4.84 -6.56 3.13
C ASP A 109 4.64 -5.05 3.01
N PRO A 110 4.81 -4.44 1.82
CA PRO A 110 4.81 -2.99 1.66
C PRO A 110 3.43 -2.38 1.97
N LEU A 111 2.38 -3.19 2.05
CA LEU A 111 1.02 -2.75 2.36
C LEU A 111 0.66 -3.16 3.78
N THR A 112 0.90 -2.24 4.72
CA THR A 112 0.36 -2.39 6.07
C THR A 112 -1.18 -2.49 6.01
N PRO A 113 -1.83 -3.21 6.95
CA PRO A 113 -3.29 -3.30 6.97
C PRO A 113 -3.99 -1.94 6.98
N VAL A 114 -3.39 -0.94 7.64
CA VAL A 114 -3.90 0.44 7.69
C VAL A 114 -3.88 1.09 6.30
N LEU A 115 -2.78 0.94 5.56
CA LEU A 115 -2.67 1.50 4.20
C LEU A 115 -3.66 0.82 3.25
N ARG A 116 -3.84 -0.51 3.37
CA ARG A 116 -4.82 -1.26 2.59
C ARG A 116 -6.25 -0.77 2.84
N SER A 117 -6.64 -0.58 4.11
CA SER A 117 -7.97 -0.05 4.43
C SER A 117 -8.21 1.37 3.90
N TRP A 118 -7.16 2.19 3.84
CA TRP A 118 -7.25 3.55 3.31
C TRP A 118 -7.42 3.56 1.79
N LEU A 119 -6.71 2.68 1.08
CA LEU A 119 -6.89 2.49 -0.37
C LEU A 119 -8.30 1.98 -0.70
N ASP A 120 -8.79 0.98 0.03
CA ASP A 120 -10.16 0.47 -0.15
C ASP A 120 -11.22 1.56 0.06
N ALA A 121 -10.99 2.48 1.01
CA ALA A 121 -11.89 3.60 1.26
C ALA A 121 -11.88 4.62 0.10
N LEU A 122 -10.72 4.89 -0.50
CA LEU A 122 -10.59 5.75 -1.68
C LEU A 122 -11.24 5.14 -2.91
N ASP A 123 -11.00 3.85 -3.17
CA ASP A 123 -11.61 3.13 -4.29
C ASP A 123 -13.14 3.10 -4.14
N TRP A 124 -13.64 2.90 -2.92
CA TRP A 124 -15.06 2.99 -2.64
C TRP A 124 -15.61 4.40 -2.90
N ALA A 125 -14.95 5.44 -2.41
CA ALA A 125 -15.36 6.83 -2.64
C ALA A 125 -15.36 7.19 -4.14
N ALA A 126 -14.37 6.71 -4.91
CA ALA A 126 -14.32 6.87 -6.36
C ALA A 126 -15.46 6.12 -7.07
N ALA A 127 -15.72 4.86 -6.67
CA ALA A 127 -16.77 4.02 -7.26
C ALA A 127 -18.19 4.47 -6.89
N THR A 128 -18.35 5.19 -5.77
CA THR A 128 -19.64 5.72 -5.32
C THR A 128 -19.74 7.24 -5.44
N GLY A 129 -18.89 7.87 -6.24
CA GLY A 129 -18.86 9.32 -6.45
C GLY A 129 -20.03 9.88 -7.26
N THR A 130 -20.91 9.03 -7.78
CA THR A 130 -22.10 9.41 -8.55
C THR A 130 -23.39 9.07 -7.80
N ASP A 131 -24.49 9.75 -8.15
CA ASP A 131 -25.81 9.47 -7.59
C ASP A 131 -26.51 8.25 -8.20
N GLU A 132 -25.96 7.70 -9.28
CA GLU A 132 -26.43 6.44 -9.83
C GLU A 132 -26.05 5.26 -8.93
N TYR A 133 -26.99 4.32 -8.78
CA TYR A 133 -26.75 3.07 -8.05
C TYR A 133 -26.03 2.06 -8.95
N PRO A 134 -24.81 1.61 -8.57
CA PRO A 134 -24.15 0.51 -9.27
C PRO A 134 -24.98 -0.77 -9.21
N ALA A 135 -24.86 -1.64 -10.22
CA ALA A 135 -25.62 -2.89 -10.32
C ALA A 135 -25.48 -3.82 -9.08
N GLY A 136 -24.35 -3.75 -8.38
CA GLY A 136 -24.10 -4.53 -7.16
C GLY A 136 -24.84 -4.03 -5.91
N ILE A 137 -25.28 -2.76 -5.88
CA ILE A 137 -25.94 -2.14 -4.73
C ILE A 137 -27.46 -2.24 -4.90
N ARG A 138 -28.05 -3.30 -4.36
CA ARG A 138 -29.50 -3.53 -4.40
C ARG A 138 -30.28 -2.82 -3.30
N GLN A 139 -29.65 -2.48 -2.18
CA GLN A 139 -30.29 -1.66 -1.14
C GLN A 139 -30.32 -0.19 -1.63
N ARG A 140 -31.46 0.50 -1.50
CA ARG A 140 -31.64 1.86 -2.00
C ARG A 140 -32.38 2.73 -0.98
N LEU A 141 -32.05 4.01 -1.00
CA LEU A 141 -32.80 5.04 -0.30
C LEU A 141 -33.79 5.69 -1.27
N LEU A 142 -35.05 5.80 -0.85
CA LEU A 142 -36.12 6.51 -1.53
C LEU A 142 -36.63 7.67 -0.67
N TYR A 143 -37.07 8.74 -1.31
CA TYR A 143 -37.69 9.89 -0.66
C TYR A 143 -39.20 9.83 -0.87
N VAL A 144 -39.96 9.49 0.17
CA VAL A 144 -41.41 9.34 0.05
C VAL A 144 -42.10 10.59 0.59
N LEU A 145 -42.76 11.32 -0.30
CA LEU A 145 -43.54 12.50 0.00
C LEU A 145 -44.94 12.12 0.48
N SER A 146 -45.44 12.87 1.46
CA SER A 146 -46.81 12.77 1.95
C SER A 146 -47.30 14.15 2.40
N ILE A 147 -48.62 14.35 2.41
CA ILE A 147 -49.21 15.53 3.05
C ILE A 147 -49.79 15.10 4.39
N LYS A 148 -49.35 15.76 5.46
CA LYS A 148 -49.94 15.61 6.79
C LYS A 148 -50.58 16.91 7.23
N THR A 149 -51.65 16.81 8.00
CA THR A 149 -52.28 17.96 8.63
C THR A 149 -51.68 18.12 10.03
N ASP A 150 -51.21 19.32 10.37
CA ASP A 150 -50.72 19.61 11.72
C ASP A 150 -51.86 19.77 12.74
N ALA A 151 -51.50 20.00 14.01
CA ALA A 151 -52.47 20.18 15.08
C ALA A 151 -53.38 21.42 14.88
N GLN A 152 -52.96 22.38 14.05
CA GLN A 152 -53.66 23.61 13.72
C GLN A 152 -54.52 23.47 12.45
N GLY A 153 -54.55 22.30 11.83
CA GLY A 153 -55.33 22.05 10.62
C GLY A 153 -54.62 22.46 9.33
N ALA A 154 -53.38 22.95 9.37
CA ALA A 154 -52.64 23.32 8.17
C ALA A 154 -52.04 22.08 7.50
N ARG A 155 -52.16 22.00 6.17
CA ARG A 155 -51.57 20.92 5.37
C ARG A 155 -50.09 21.20 5.15
N GLN A 156 -49.25 20.28 5.59
CA GLN A 156 -47.80 20.36 5.46
C GLN A 156 -47.29 19.22 4.58
N LEU A 157 -46.46 19.57 3.59
CA LEU A 157 -45.69 18.59 2.81
C LEU A 157 -44.59 18.02 3.70
N ARG A 158 -44.46 16.69 3.71
CA ARG A 158 -43.45 15.98 4.48
C ARG A 158 -42.76 14.92 3.65
N VAL A 159 -41.50 14.66 3.99
CA VAL A 159 -40.70 13.58 3.41
C VAL A 159 -40.26 12.58 4.46
N GLY A 160 -40.51 11.31 4.19
CA GLY A 160 -39.97 10.20 4.95
C GLY A 160 -38.92 9.44 4.14
N PRO A 161 -37.63 9.51 4.47
CA PRO A 161 -36.62 8.67 3.84
C PRO A 161 -36.87 7.19 4.14
N ARG A 162 -36.95 6.36 3.11
CA ARG A 162 -37.22 4.91 3.23
C ARG A 162 -36.07 4.12 2.61
N SER A 163 -35.58 3.13 3.35
CA SER A 163 -34.64 2.13 2.84
C SER A 163 -35.41 0.88 2.43
N LEU A 164 -35.13 0.39 1.22
CA LEU A 164 -35.66 -0.88 0.73
C LEU A 164 -34.66 -1.57 -0.19
N ARG A 165 -34.97 -2.79 -0.61
CA ARG A 165 -34.15 -3.58 -1.52
C ARG A 165 -34.83 -3.68 -2.89
N LEU A 166 -34.05 -3.54 -3.96
CA LEU A 166 -34.42 -3.90 -5.32
C LEU A 166 -34.30 -5.42 -5.51
N LEU A 167 -35.37 -6.05 -5.95
CA LEU A 167 -35.44 -7.48 -6.25
C LEU A 167 -34.80 -7.77 -7.62
N ASN A 168 -34.61 -9.06 -7.93
CA ASN A 168 -33.96 -9.47 -9.18
C ASN A 168 -34.78 -9.14 -10.44
N ASP A 169 -36.09 -9.01 -10.30
CA ASP A 169 -37.03 -8.60 -11.34
C ASP A 169 -37.11 -7.07 -11.52
N GLY A 170 -36.32 -6.30 -10.77
CA GLY A 170 -36.32 -4.84 -10.81
C GLY A 170 -37.42 -4.17 -9.98
N THR A 171 -38.26 -4.93 -9.29
CA THR A 171 -39.28 -4.38 -8.40
C THR A 171 -38.72 -4.07 -7.01
N PHE A 172 -39.45 -3.26 -6.23
CA PHE A 172 -39.08 -2.98 -4.84
C PHE A 172 -39.63 -4.06 -3.90
N SER A 173 -38.81 -4.44 -2.92
CA SER A 173 -39.21 -5.28 -1.79
C SER A 173 -40.36 -4.66 -1.00
N ASN A 174 -41.36 -5.47 -0.65
CA ASN A 174 -42.43 -5.08 0.29
C ASN A 174 -41.91 -4.79 1.71
N ARG A 175 -40.71 -5.27 2.04
CA ARG A 175 -40.02 -4.93 3.29
C ARG A 175 -39.37 -3.55 3.15
N VAL A 176 -40.03 -2.55 3.71
CA VAL A 176 -39.59 -1.15 3.74
C VAL A 176 -39.24 -0.76 5.18
N SER A 177 -38.13 -0.06 5.37
CA SER A 177 -37.70 0.46 6.68
C SER A 177 -37.51 1.97 6.62
N ASN A 178 -37.83 2.67 7.70
CA ASN A 178 -37.57 4.10 7.80
C ASN A 178 -36.07 4.34 7.98
N TYR A 179 -35.51 5.25 7.19
CA TYR A 179 -34.14 5.69 7.38
C TYR A 179 -34.15 6.94 8.26
N GLN A 180 -33.71 6.79 9.51
CA GLN A 180 -33.59 7.92 10.42
C GLN A 180 -32.48 8.85 9.95
N VAL A 181 -32.82 10.12 9.68
CA VAL A 181 -31.88 11.11 9.12
C VAL A 181 -30.65 11.30 10.01
N GLY A 182 -30.79 11.18 11.34
CA GLY A 182 -29.68 11.30 12.30
C GLY A 182 -28.56 10.28 12.10
N ASN A 183 -28.86 9.13 11.47
CA ASN A 183 -27.85 8.13 11.15
C ASN A 183 -26.80 8.62 10.14
N ILE A 184 -27.03 9.76 9.47
CA ILE A 184 -26.05 10.38 8.58
C ILE A 184 -24.81 10.90 9.33
N PHE A 185 -24.94 11.18 10.63
CA PHE A 185 -23.84 11.62 11.49
C PHE A 185 -23.13 10.46 12.21
N SER A 186 -23.57 9.21 11.98
CA SER A 186 -22.89 8.02 12.48
C SER A 186 -21.47 7.92 11.92
N PRO A 187 -20.48 7.45 12.68
CA PRO A 187 -19.13 7.17 12.18
C PRO A 187 -19.10 6.20 10.98
N ASN A 188 -20.15 5.38 10.84
CA ASN A 188 -20.29 4.44 9.74
C ASN A 188 -21.71 4.56 9.14
N PRO A 189 -21.94 5.54 8.24
CA PRO A 189 -23.23 5.69 7.59
C PRO A 189 -23.51 4.51 6.66
N ALA A 190 -24.76 4.37 6.22
CA ALA A 190 -25.15 3.24 5.41
C ALA A 190 -24.44 3.25 4.04
N LYS A 191 -23.79 2.13 3.68
CA LYS A 191 -22.97 2.01 2.46
C LYS A 191 -23.73 2.15 1.14
N TYR A 192 -25.06 2.13 1.17
CA TYR A 192 -25.87 2.33 -0.02
C TYR A 192 -26.23 3.80 -0.26
N LEU A 193 -25.89 4.71 0.66
CA LEU A 193 -26.09 6.13 0.44
C LEU A 193 -25.20 6.63 -0.70
N ARG A 194 -25.74 7.54 -1.50
CA ARG A 194 -25.08 8.23 -2.61
C ARG A 194 -24.69 9.66 -2.20
N PRO A 195 -23.79 10.35 -2.92
CA PRO A 195 -23.34 11.71 -2.56
C PRO A 195 -24.48 12.70 -2.28
N MET A 196 -25.52 12.73 -3.13
CA MET A 196 -26.68 13.60 -2.92
C MET A 196 -27.52 13.17 -1.72
N ASP A 197 -27.52 11.89 -1.35
CA ASP A 197 -28.19 11.45 -0.12
C ASP A 197 -27.53 12.08 1.11
N HIS A 198 -26.21 12.20 1.13
CA HIS A 198 -25.50 12.85 2.23
C HIS A 198 -25.86 14.33 2.36
N VAL A 199 -26.06 15.02 1.22
CA VAL A 199 -26.49 16.43 1.21
C VAL A 199 -27.91 16.53 1.76
N ILE A 200 -28.87 15.83 1.14
CA ILE A 200 -30.29 15.90 1.49
C ILE A 200 -30.52 15.47 2.94
N LEU A 201 -29.94 14.35 3.39
CA LEU A 201 -30.16 13.86 4.75
C LEU A 201 -29.59 14.80 5.82
N ARG A 202 -28.47 15.49 5.53
CA ARG A 202 -27.93 16.51 6.44
C ARG A 202 -28.82 17.74 6.47
N GLU A 203 -29.30 18.22 5.32
CA GLU A 203 -30.23 19.34 5.24
C GLU A 203 -31.51 19.05 6.05
N LEU A 204 -32.09 17.86 5.87
CA LEU A 204 -33.26 17.41 6.63
C LEU A 204 -32.97 17.28 8.13
N ALA A 205 -31.82 16.75 8.51
CA ALA A 205 -31.46 16.58 9.92
C ALA A 205 -31.19 17.91 10.64
N LEU A 206 -30.76 18.95 9.91
CA LEU A 206 -30.53 20.29 10.45
C LEU A 206 -31.79 21.17 10.43
N SER A 207 -32.73 20.90 9.52
CA SER A 207 -33.95 21.71 9.35
C SER A 207 -35.17 21.12 10.06
N GLY A 208 -35.18 19.82 10.34
CA GLY A 208 -36.29 19.16 11.03
C GLY A 208 -36.29 19.41 12.54
N PRO A 209 -37.43 19.18 13.24
CA PRO A 209 -37.44 19.15 14.69
C PRO A 209 -36.40 18.12 15.19
N TYR A 210 -35.65 18.46 16.24
CA TYR A 210 -34.57 17.64 16.84
C TYR A 210 -34.98 16.20 17.25
N SER A 211 -36.24 15.80 17.08
CA SER A 211 -36.75 14.48 17.41
C SER A 211 -36.62 13.53 16.21
N GLY A 212 -36.35 12.25 16.49
CA GLY A 212 -36.25 11.15 15.52
C GLY A 212 -37.58 10.79 14.86
N ALA A 213 -38.34 11.79 14.41
CA ALA A 213 -39.53 11.62 13.61
C ALA A 213 -39.16 11.01 12.26
N ASP A 214 -39.97 10.06 11.79
CA ASP A 214 -39.74 9.39 10.51
C ASP A 214 -39.95 10.33 9.31
N ASP A 215 -40.82 11.35 9.46
CA ASP A 215 -41.18 12.27 8.39
C ASP A 215 -40.87 13.74 8.75
N HIS A 216 -40.17 14.42 7.85
CA HIS A 216 -39.61 15.76 8.04
C HIS A 216 -40.39 16.79 7.22
N PRO A 217 -40.70 17.98 7.78
CA PRO A 217 -41.35 19.03 7.02
C PRO A 217 -40.47 19.48 5.84
N ILE A 218 -41.12 19.75 4.71
CA ILE A 218 -40.51 20.48 3.60
C ILE A 218 -41.16 21.85 3.57
N ASP A 219 -40.50 22.82 4.19
CA ASP A 219 -40.95 24.20 4.29
C ASP A 219 -39.82 25.21 4.03
N GLY A 220 -40.22 26.42 3.67
CA GLY A 220 -39.29 27.51 3.36
C GLY A 220 -38.35 27.23 2.17
N GLU A 221 -37.33 28.07 2.05
CA GLU A 221 -36.36 28.02 0.96
C GLU A 221 -35.47 26.76 1.02
N ALA A 222 -35.03 26.38 2.22
CA ALA A 222 -34.21 25.18 2.44
C ALA A 222 -34.98 23.89 2.11
N GLY A 223 -36.27 23.82 2.46
CA GLY A 223 -37.16 22.72 2.08
C GLY A 223 -37.32 22.63 0.56
N SER A 224 -37.59 23.75 -0.12
CA SER A 224 -37.72 23.78 -1.58
C SER A 224 -36.45 23.26 -2.29
N ALA A 225 -35.28 23.74 -1.87
CA ALA A 225 -34.01 23.27 -2.42
C ALA A 225 -33.80 21.76 -2.18
N SER A 226 -34.13 21.27 -0.99
CA SER A 226 -34.05 19.84 -0.66
C SER A 226 -34.99 19.01 -1.55
N LEU A 227 -36.21 19.49 -1.80
CA LEU A 227 -37.18 18.84 -2.67
C LEU A 227 -36.68 18.75 -4.12
N GLU A 228 -36.12 19.83 -4.66
CA GLU A 228 -35.53 19.85 -6.00
C GLU A 228 -34.39 18.84 -6.11
N ARG A 229 -33.50 18.76 -5.11
CA ARG A 229 -32.45 17.74 -5.05
C ARG A 229 -33.03 16.33 -5.05
N MET A 230 -34.04 16.06 -4.21
CA MET A 230 -34.69 14.74 -4.14
C MET A 230 -35.27 14.32 -5.50
N ILE A 231 -35.97 15.23 -6.19
CA ILE A 231 -36.52 14.99 -7.52
C ILE A 231 -35.40 14.73 -8.53
N GLY A 232 -34.33 15.53 -8.48
CA GLY A 232 -33.15 15.36 -9.34
C GLY A 232 -32.47 14.00 -9.20
N THR A 233 -32.60 13.32 -8.06
CA THR A 233 -32.09 11.96 -7.89
C THR A 233 -32.90 10.86 -8.61
N GLY A 234 -34.11 11.17 -9.09
CA GLY A 234 -35.04 10.20 -9.66
C GLY A 234 -35.63 9.20 -8.64
N ARG A 235 -35.45 9.43 -7.33
CA ARG A 235 -35.87 8.53 -6.24
C ARG A 235 -36.94 9.14 -5.34
N CYS A 236 -37.59 10.20 -5.82
CA CYS A 236 -38.69 10.85 -5.14
C CYS A 236 -40.02 10.22 -5.55
N HIS A 237 -40.82 9.79 -4.57
CA HIS A 237 -42.09 9.09 -4.78
C HIS A 237 -43.19 9.69 -3.92
N TRP A 238 -44.43 9.61 -4.38
CA TRP A 238 -45.59 10.02 -3.60
C TRP A 238 -46.19 8.83 -2.85
N LEU A 239 -46.54 9.01 -1.58
CA LEU A 239 -47.36 8.06 -0.83
C LEU A 239 -48.82 8.23 -1.27
N ALA A 240 -49.28 7.35 -2.16
CA ALA A 240 -50.67 7.28 -2.59
C ALA A 240 -51.59 6.79 -1.47
#